data_AF-A0A842T9V5-F1
#
_entry.id   AF-A0A842T9V5-F1
#
_cell.length_a   1.000
_cell.length_b   1.000
_cell.length_c   1.000
_cell.angle_alpha   90.00
_cell.angle_beta   90.00
_cell.angle_gamma   90.00
#
_symmetry.space_group_name_H-M   'P 1'
#
loop_
_entity.id
_entity.type
_entity.pdbx_description
1 polymer ?
#
loop_
_entity_poly.entity_id
_entity_poly.type
_entity_poly.pdbx_seq_one_letter_code
_entity_poly.pdbx_strand_id
1 'polypeptide(L)'
;MSLIDRNLYELTKVVFSRRYKFIEKPEELKGESGKKWDFDAIIENEHSEKFGVFIRDWKREISITQLRQLHKACTDIREIAGGIMICNITTDFSKDYSEQFGIQLLSRGHLISKLRNQNFNY
;
A
#
# COMPACT_ATOMS: atom_id res chain seq x y z
N MET A 1 21.53 10.65 8.09
CA MET A 1 20.30 10.13 8.73
C MET A 1 20.00 8.74 8.17
N SER A 2 20.10 7.70 9.00
CA SER A 2 19.94 6.31 8.58
C SER A 2 18.55 6.05 8.02
N LEU A 3 18.47 5.39 6.85
CA LEU A 3 17.22 4.90 6.23
C LEU A 3 16.38 4.00 7.16
N ILE A 4 17.00 3.54 8.25
CA ILE A 4 16.44 2.64 9.29
C ILE A 4 15.59 3.40 10.32
N ASP A 5 15.71 4.73 10.42
CA ASP A 5 14.92 5.51 11.41
C ASP A 5 13.67 6.18 10.79
N ARG A 6 13.54 6.15 9.46
CA ARG A 6 12.39 6.73 8.77
C ARG A 6 11.14 5.87 8.96
N ASN A 7 10.04 6.53 9.33
CA ASN A 7 8.71 5.93 9.40
C ASN A 7 8.36 5.21 8.10
N LEU A 8 7.59 4.12 8.20
CA LEU A 8 7.17 3.32 7.05
C LEU A 8 6.44 4.17 5.99
N TYR A 9 5.72 5.20 6.44
CA TYR A 9 5.06 6.20 5.60
C TYR A 9 6.05 6.97 4.72
N GLU A 10 7.08 7.56 5.32
CA GLU A 10 8.14 8.29 4.62
C GLU A 10 8.88 7.39 3.62
N LEU A 11 9.17 6.15 4.02
CA LEU A 11 9.83 5.15 3.17
C LEU A 11 8.97 4.81 1.95
N THR A 12 7.68 4.58 2.17
CA THR A 12 6.69 4.34 1.12
C THR A 12 6.65 5.51 0.15
N LYS A 13 6.47 6.73 0.66
CA LYS A 13 6.43 7.95 -0.13
C LYS A 13 7.65 8.07 -1.03
N VAL A 14 8.86 7.94 -0.49
CA VAL A 14 10.09 8.09 -1.27
C VAL A 14 10.21 7.01 -2.36
N VAL A 15 9.81 5.77 -2.07
CA VAL A 15 9.87 4.66 -3.04
C VAL A 15 8.87 4.88 -4.18
N PHE A 16 7.63 5.22 -3.86
CA PHE A 16 6.57 5.35 -4.86
C PHE A 16 6.64 6.69 -5.60
N SER A 17 6.85 7.80 -4.90
CA SER A 17 6.92 9.15 -5.49
C SER A 17 8.06 9.32 -6.50
N ARG A 18 9.03 8.40 -6.55
CA ARG A 18 10.11 8.41 -7.55
C ARG A 18 9.67 7.93 -8.93
N ARG A 19 8.66 7.04 -9.00
CA ARG A 19 8.25 6.38 -10.25
C ARG A 19 6.76 6.54 -10.55
N TYR A 20 5.97 6.76 -9.52
CA TYR A 20 4.52 6.87 -9.59
C TYR A 20 4.06 8.13 -8.87
N LYS A 21 2.86 8.58 -9.17
CA LYS A 21 2.29 9.76 -8.51
C LYS A 21 1.68 9.32 -7.19
N PHE A 22 2.31 9.75 -6.10
CA PHE A 22 1.89 9.40 -4.74
C PHE A 22 1.05 10.52 -4.15
N ILE A 23 -0.20 10.21 -3.82
CA ILE A 23 -1.17 11.11 -3.20
C ILE A 23 -1.29 10.69 -1.73
N GLU A 24 -0.72 11.49 -0.84
CA GLU A 24 -0.80 11.30 0.61
C GLU A 24 -2.17 11.71 1.11
N LYS A 25 -2.80 10.87 1.96
CA LYS A 25 -4.12 11.15 2.57
C LYS A 25 -5.09 11.76 1.56
N PRO A 26 -5.51 10.98 0.55
CA PRO A 26 -6.48 11.45 -0.41
C PRO A 26 -7.78 11.80 0.31
N GLU A 27 -8.54 12.73 -0.24
CA GLU A 27 -9.89 13.01 0.24
C GLU A 27 -10.72 11.72 0.32
N GLU A 28 -11.63 11.68 1.30
CA GLU A 28 -12.50 10.52 1.56
C GLU A 28 -13.16 10.03 0.26
N LEU A 29 -12.74 8.87 -0.22
CA LEU A 29 -13.31 8.32 -1.44
C LEU A 29 -14.65 7.68 -1.12
N LYS A 30 -15.68 8.16 -1.83
CA LYS A 30 -17.02 7.59 -1.72
C LYS A 30 -17.14 6.43 -2.70
N GLY A 31 -17.25 5.22 -2.16
CA GLY A 31 -17.53 4.03 -2.97
C GLY A 31 -18.97 4.01 -3.51
N GLU A 32 -19.22 3.12 -4.45
CA GLU A 32 -20.54 2.92 -5.07
C GLU A 32 -21.62 2.58 -4.04
N SER A 33 -21.28 1.86 -2.97
CA SER A 33 -22.20 1.57 -1.86
C SER A 33 -22.57 2.81 -1.03
N GLY A 34 -22.02 3.99 -1.33
CA GLY A 34 -22.19 5.22 -0.56
C GLY A 34 -21.36 5.28 0.72
N LYS A 35 -20.52 4.27 0.98
CA LYS A 35 -19.57 4.28 2.10
C LYS A 35 -18.36 5.13 1.75
N LYS A 36 -17.87 5.83 2.76
CA LYS A 36 -16.61 6.57 2.67
C LYS A 36 -15.47 5.66 3.10
N TRP A 37 -14.41 5.64 2.31
CA TRP A 37 -13.17 4.92 2.61
C TRP A 37 -12.02 5.91 2.72
N ASP A 38 -11.29 5.80 3.83
CA ASP A 38 -10.09 6.56 4.08
C ASP A 38 -8.88 5.70 3.72
N PHE A 39 -8.07 6.17 2.78
CA PHE A 39 -6.81 5.52 2.40
C PHE A 39 -5.65 6.32 2.99
N ASP A 40 -4.64 5.63 3.50
CA ASP A 40 -3.43 6.30 4.00
C ASP A 40 -2.69 7.02 2.87
N ALA A 41 -2.72 6.43 1.67
CA ALA A 41 -2.24 7.04 0.43
C ALA A 41 -2.91 6.40 -0.80
N ILE A 42 -2.79 7.06 -1.95
CA ILE A 42 -3.14 6.52 -3.26
C ILE A 42 -1.92 6.65 -4.18
N ILE A 43 -1.65 5.60 -4.95
CA ILE A 43 -0.64 5.60 -6.00
C ILE A 43 -1.35 5.61 -7.33
N GLU A 44 -1.07 6.60 -8.17
CA GLU A 44 -1.53 6.66 -9.55
C GLU A 44 -0.39 6.27 -10.48
N ASN A 45 -0.65 5.26 -11.32
CA ASN A 45 0.29 4.79 -12.34
C ASN A 45 0.17 5.63 -13.63
N GLU A 46 1.14 5.50 -14.54
CA GLU A 46 1.15 6.22 -15.83
C GLU A 46 -0.10 5.94 -16.69
N HIS A 47 -0.74 4.78 -16.49
CA HIS A 47 -1.99 4.39 -17.13
C HIS A 47 -3.26 5.02 -16.49
N SER A 48 -3.11 6.01 -15.59
CA SER A 48 -4.20 6.61 -14.80
C SER A 48 -4.96 5.62 -13.89
N GLU A 49 -4.36 4.46 -13.61
CA GLU A 49 -4.88 3.50 -12.65
C GLU A 49 -4.50 3.94 -11.24
N LYS A 50 -5.48 4.07 -10.34
CA LYS A 50 -5.25 4.41 -8.94
C LYS A 50 -5.18 3.12 -8.12
N PHE A 51 -4.23 3.08 -7.18
CA PHE A 51 -4.05 1.98 -6.25
C PHE A 51 -4.17 2.52 -4.83
N GLY A 52 -5.11 1.97 -4.06
CA GLY A 52 -5.30 2.33 -2.67
C GLY A 52 -4.22 1.73 -1.79
N VAL A 53 -3.58 2.54 -0.96
CA VAL A 53 -2.49 2.11 -0.08
C VAL A 53 -2.92 2.21 1.38
N PHE A 54 -2.82 1.10 2.09
CA PHE A 54 -2.95 1.09 3.55
C PHE A 54 -1.58 0.92 4.18
N ILE A 55 -1.25 1.82 5.10
CA ILE A 55 0.04 1.83 5.78
C ILE A 55 -0.23 1.51 7.25
N ARG A 56 0.28 0.37 7.68
CA ARG A 56 0.15 -0.11 9.05
C ARG A 56 1.54 -0.25 9.64
N ASP A 57 2.06 0.87 10.13
CA ASP A 57 3.31 0.93 10.87
C ASP A 57 3.14 0.40 12.30
N TRP A 58 2.76 -0.87 12.41
CA TRP A 58 2.60 -1.52 13.71
C TRP A 58 3.70 -2.56 13.92
N LYS A 59 4.11 -2.74 15.18
CA LYS A 59 5.01 -3.83 15.59
C LYS A 59 4.26 -5.17 15.80
N ARG A 60 3.09 -5.33 15.19
CA ARG A 60 2.24 -6.53 15.29
C ARG A 60 1.89 -7.03 13.90
N GLU A 61 1.52 -8.30 13.84
CA GLU A 61 1.08 -8.96 12.60
C GLU A 61 -0.20 -8.33 12.05
N ILE A 62 -0.36 -8.38 10.72
CA ILE A 62 -1.57 -7.94 10.07
C ILE A 62 -2.68 -8.97 10.21
N SER A 63 -3.81 -8.51 10.73
CA SER A 63 -5.04 -9.29 10.74
C SER A 63 -5.69 -9.31 9.36
N ILE A 64 -6.29 -10.46 9.00
CA ILE A 64 -7.05 -10.68 7.76
C ILE A 64 -8.13 -9.62 7.56
N THR A 65 -8.73 -9.12 8.64
CA THR A 65 -9.74 -8.05 8.61
C THR A 65 -9.23 -6.78 7.93
N GLN A 66 -7.95 -6.45 8.05
CA GLN A 66 -7.37 -5.27 7.41
C GLN A 66 -7.20 -5.48 5.90
N LEU A 67 -6.73 -6.66 5.48
CA LEU A 67 -6.65 -7.04 4.06
C LEU A 67 -8.04 -7.02 3.41
N ARG A 68 -9.04 -7.61 4.09
CA ARG A 68 -10.43 -7.60 3.62
C ARG A 68 -11.01 -6.20 3.52
N GLN A 69 -10.70 -5.32 4.47
CA GLN A 69 -11.15 -3.91 4.41
C GLN A 69 -10.57 -3.20 3.19
N LEU A 70 -9.26 -3.35 2.95
CA LEU A 70 -8.62 -2.77 1.77
C LEU A 70 -9.22 -3.34 0.49
N HIS A 71 -9.39 -4.66 0.40
CA HIS A 71 -10.01 -5.33 -0.75
C HIS A 71 -11.40 -4.74 -1.00
N LYS A 72 -12.22 -4.69 0.04
CA LYS A 72 -13.57 -4.16 -0.06
C LYS A 72 -13.57 -2.69 -0.48
N ALA A 73 -12.67 -1.88 0.04
CA ALA A 73 -12.54 -0.48 -0.35
C ALA A 73 -12.16 -0.34 -1.83
N CYS A 74 -11.23 -1.17 -2.32
CA CYS A 74 -10.83 -1.19 -3.73
C CYS A 74 -11.97 -1.66 -4.64
N THR A 75 -12.70 -2.72 -4.26
CA THR A 75 -13.85 -3.21 -5.03
C THR A 75 -15.03 -2.22 -5.02
N ASP A 76 -15.21 -1.48 -3.93
CA ASP A 76 -16.31 -0.52 -3.78
C ASP A 76 -16.05 0.79 -4.56
N ILE A 77 -14.80 1.11 -4.87
CA ILE A 77 -14.41 2.33 -5.58
C ILE A 77 -13.90 1.97 -6.97
N ARG A 78 -14.72 2.22 -8.01
CA ARG A 78 -14.37 1.94 -9.42
C ARG A 78 -13.08 2.61 -9.89
N GLU A 79 -12.71 3.74 -9.30
CA GLU A 79 -11.49 4.45 -9.64
C GLU A 79 -10.22 3.73 -9.17
N ILE A 80 -10.34 2.80 -8.22
CA ILE A 80 -9.20 2.05 -7.67
C ILE A 80 -9.11 0.68 -8.33
N ALA A 81 -8.02 0.46 -9.07
CA ALA A 81 -7.73 -0.79 -9.77
C ALA A 81 -7.19 -1.88 -8.82
N GLY A 82 -6.60 -1.51 -7.67
CA GLY A 82 -6.06 -2.48 -6.73
C GLY A 82 -5.62 -1.90 -5.39
N GLY A 83 -5.30 -2.80 -4.46
CA GLY A 83 -4.89 -2.47 -3.10
C GLY A 83 -3.44 -2.83 -2.83
N ILE A 84 -2.73 -1.96 -2.12
CA ILE A 84 -1.38 -2.19 -1.62
C ILE A 84 -1.41 -2.07 -0.09
N MET A 85 -0.99 -3.13 0.59
CA MET A 85 -0.90 -3.16 2.05
C MET A 85 0.57 -3.10 2.46
N ILE A 86 0.94 -2.11 3.28
CA ILE A 86 2.31 -1.85 3.69
C ILE A 86 2.45 -2.01 5.18
N CYS A 87 3.34 -2.92 5.61
CA CYS A 87 3.47 -3.33 7.01
C CYS A 87 4.92 -3.54 7.42
N ASN A 88 5.20 -3.55 8.72
CA ASN A 88 6.53 -3.93 9.20
C ASN A 88 6.71 -5.45 9.26
N ILE A 89 5.68 -6.17 9.73
CA ILE A 89 5.71 -7.63 9.94
C ILE A 89 4.64 -8.28 9.06
N THR A 90 5.06 -9.24 8.24
CA THR A 90 4.18 -10.04 7.36
C THR A 90 4.38 -11.50 7.70
N THR A 91 3.29 -12.25 7.83
CA THR A 91 3.33 -13.72 8.02
C THR A 91 2.86 -14.44 6.78
N ASP A 92 3.18 -15.73 6.69
CA ASP A 92 2.76 -16.59 5.59
C ASP A 92 1.24 -16.59 5.42
N PHE A 93 0.49 -16.57 6.53
CA PHE A 93 -0.95 -16.38 6.51
C PHE A 93 -1.36 -15.06 5.86
N SER A 94 -0.81 -13.92 6.30
CA SER A 94 -1.15 -12.62 5.71
C SER A 94 -0.83 -12.57 4.21
N LYS A 95 0.26 -13.24 3.80
CA LYS A 95 0.69 -13.29 2.41
C LYS A 95 -0.27 -14.11 1.55
N ASP A 96 -0.61 -15.32 1.99
CA ASP A 96 -1.56 -16.19 1.29
C ASP A 96 -2.92 -15.50 1.10
N TYR A 97 -3.46 -14.88 2.17
CA TYR A 97 -4.69 -14.10 2.07
C TYR A 97 -4.55 -12.90 1.14
N SER A 98 -3.43 -12.18 1.16
CA SER A 98 -3.23 -11.04 0.28
C SER A 98 -3.22 -11.46 -1.19
N GLU A 99 -2.61 -12.61 -1.53
CA GLU A 99 -2.63 -13.16 -2.87
C GLU A 99 -4.04 -13.59 -3.29
N GLN A 100 -4.81 -14.25 -2.40
CA GLN A 100 -6.21 -14.60 -2.66
C GLN A 100 -7.10 -13.38 -2.94
N PHE A 101 -6.85 -12.25 -2.26
CA PHE A 101 -7.58 -11.00 -2.48
C PHE A 101 -7.00 -10.16 -3.64
N GLY A 102 -5.91 -10.58 -4.28
CA GLY A 102 -5.24 -9.75 -5.29
C GLY A 102 -4.69 -8.42 -4.73
N ILE A 103 -4.35 -8.39 -3.45
CA ILE A 103 -3.73 -7.24 -2.77
C ILE A 103 -2.23 -7.45 -2.73
N GLN A 104 -1.48 -6.40 -3.02
CA GLN A 104 -0.03 -6.45 -2.90
C GLN A 104 0.43 -6.18 -1.48
N LEU A 105 1.01 -7.17 -0.81
CA LEU A 105 1.59 -7.03 0.53
C LEU A 105 3.07 -6.65 0.45
N LEU A 106 3.43 -5.49 0.99
CA LEU A 106 4.79 -4.99 1.04
C LEU A 106 5.26 -4.83 2.49
N SER A 107 6.35 -5.51 2.81
CA SER A 107 7.06 -5.29 4.07
C SER A 107 8.00 -4.11 3.95
N ARG A 108 8.44 -3.56 5.09
CA ARG A 108 9.55 -2.60 5.14
C ARG A 108 10.80 -3.12 4.39
N GLY A 109 11.12 -4.39 4.56
CA GLY A 109 12.20 -5.06 3.85
C GLY A 109 12.01 -5.03 2.33
N HIS A 110 10.79 -5.27 1.84
CA HIS A 110 10.47 -5.14 0.42
C HIS A 110 10.63 -3.71 -0.10
N LEU A 111 10.22 -2.68 0.67
CA LEU A 111 10.41 -1.28 0.27
C LEU A 111 11.89 -0.91 0.16
N ILE A 112 12.69 -1.28 1.17
CA ILE A 112 14.13 -1.04 1.17
C ILE A 112 14.81 -1.81 0.03
N SER A 113 14.38 -3.06 -0.19
CA SER A 113 14.89 -3.89 -1.29
C SER A 113 14.53 -3.26 -2.64
N LYS A 114 13.28 -2.83 -2.88
CA LYS A 114 12.90 -2.11 -4.10
C LYS A 114 13.70 -0.82 -4.28
N LEU A 115 13.89 -0.04 -3.21
CA LEU A 115 14.70 1.18 -3.25
C LEU A 115 16.17 0.87 -3.62
N ARG A 116 16.71 -0.23 -3.10
CA ARG A 116 18.08 -0.68 -3.36
C ARG A 116 18.23 -1.25 -4.78
N ASN A 117 17.29 -2.07 -5.22
CA ASN A 117 17.33 -2.73 -6.52
C ASN A 117 17.07 -1.74 -7.66
N GLN A 118 16.27 -0.69 -7.44
CA GLN A 118 16.11 0.40 -8.41
C GLN A 118 17.36 1.27 -8.58
N ASN A 119 18.27 1.28 -7.60
CA ASN A 119 19.59 1.90 -7.72
C ASN A 119 20.63 0.96 -8.38
N PHE A 120 20.27 -0.29 -8.64
CA PHE A 120 21.11 -1.31 -9.30
C PHE A 120 20.49 -1.67 -10.65
N ASN A 121 20.53 -0.74 -11.60
CA ASN A 121 20.60 -1.11 -13.01
C ASN A 121 21.98 -0.63 -13.50
N TYR A 122 22.87 -1.60 -13.75
CA TYR A 122 24.17 -1.43 -14.38
C TYR A 122 24.00 -1.57 -15.89
#